data_AF-A0AAW6MBP2-F1
#
_entry.id   AF-A0AAW6MBP2-F1
#
_cell.length_a   1.000
_cell.length_b   1.000
_cell.length_c   1.000
_cell.angle_alpha   90.00
_cell.angle_beta   90.00
_cell.angle_gamma   90.00
#
_symmetry.space_group_name_H-M   'P 1'
#
loop_
_entity.id
_entity.type
_entity.pdbx_description
1 polymer ?
#
loop_
_entity_poly.entity_id
_entity_poly.type
_entity_poly.pdbx_seq_one_letter_code
_entity_poly.pdbx_strand_id
1 'polypeptide(L)'
;MKKILLLSILLWTGWVSAQAIDLDKENRDPKYVESIVSRSQKIVDKLGINDAKVAEDVRNVIANRYFTLNDIYETRDAKVKEIKESDLVGEAKNNALKAAEDAKDAALYRIHFAFPADLSLFLTEEQIEAVKDGMTYGVLKITYDSHLDMIPSLKKEEKAQIYAWLKEAREFAIDAENSDRKHAFFGKYKGRINNYLAKRGYDLKKEREEWYKRVKARGGSL
;
A
#
# COMPACT_ATOMS: atom_id res chain seq x y z
N MET A 1 63.81 17.89 16.43
CA MET A 1 62.82 18.53 15.55
C MET A 1 61.91 17.47 14.96
N LYS A 2 60.69 17.27 15.50
CA LYS A 2 59.68 16.38 14.91
C LYS A 2 58.48 17.24 14.50
N LYS A 3 58.25 17.40 13.20
CA LYS A 3 57.09 18.11 12.65
C LYS A 3 55.94 17.11 12.56
N ILE A 4 54.88 17.34 13.31
CA ILE A 4 53.61 16.63 13.19
C ILE A 4 52.83 17.33 12.09
N LEU A 5 52.58 16.64 10.98
CA LEU A 5 51.68 17.11 9.92
C LEU A 5 50.25 16.75 10.33
N LEU A 6 49.44 17.77 10.62
CA LEU A 6 47.98 17.63 10.75
C LEU A 6 47.37 17.68 9.34
N LEU A 7 46.86 16.54 8.87
CA LEU A 7 46.05 16.47 7.65
C LEU A 7 44.60 16.81 8.00
N SER A 8 44.16 18.02 7.66
CA SER A 8 42.76 18.44 7.79
C SER A 8 41.95 17.85 6.64
N ILE A 9 41.12 16.84 6.93
CA ILE A 9 40.13 16.31 5.98
C ILE A 9 38.97 17.31 5.93
N LEU A 10 38.86 18.01 4.80
CA LEU A 10 37.74 18.90 4.50
C LEU A 10 36.52 18.04 4.15
N LEU A 11 35.53 17.97 5.04
CA LEU A 11 34.23 17.37 4.75
C LEU A 11 33.44 18.32 3.84
N TRP A 12 33.43 18.05 2.53
CA TRP A 12 32.47 18.64 1.62
C TRP A 12 31.11 17.98 1.82
N THR A 13 30.23 18.64 2.58
CA THR A 13 28.80 18.35 2.56
C THR A 13 28.21 18.93 1.28
N GLY A 14 28.40 18.23 0.16
CA GLY A 14 27.65 18.50 -1.04
C GLY A 14 26.17 18.22 -0.76
N TRP A 15 25.33 19.24 -0.91
CA TRP A 15 23.89 19.02 -1.03
C TRP A 15 23.68 18.25 -2.34
N VAL A 16 23.36 16.96 -2.21
CA VAL A 16 22.83 16.19 -3.34
C VAL A 16 21.46 16.78 -3.63
N SER A 17 21.38 17.66 -4.63
CA SER A 17 20.09 18.03 -5.20
C SER A 17 19.49 16.74 -5.77
N ALA A 18 18.40 16.26 -5.17
CA ALA A 18 17.64 15.16 -5.73
C ALA A 18 17.32 15.49 -7.18
N GLN A 19 17.70 14.62 -8.11
CA GLN A 19 17.32 14.78 -9.51
C GLN A 19 15.79 14.77 -9.60
N ALA A 20 15.23 15.63 -10.45
CA ALA A 20 13.79 15.67 -10.67
C ALA A 20 13.28 14.28 -11.06
N ILE A 21 12.12 13.89 -10.52
CA ILE A 21 11.52 12.60 -10.85
C ILE A 21 10.65 12.80 -12.09
N ASP A 22 11.09 12.25 -13.22
CA ASP A 22 10.31 12.28 -14.45
C ASP A 22 9.07 11.37 -14.35
N LEU A 23 7.98 11.81 -14.98
CA LEU A 23 6.75 11.03 -15.08
C LEU A 23 6.86 10.04 -16.26
N ASP A 24 6.72 8.74 -15.98
CA ASP A 24 6.77 7.66 -16.97
C ASP A 24 5.48 7.58 -17.81
N LYS A 25 5.26 8.60 -18.65
CA LYS A 25 4.03 8.80 -19.43
C LYS A 25 4.15 8.37 -20.90
N GLU A 26 5.37 8.10 -21.37
CA GLU A 26 5.61 7.82 -22.79
C GLU A 26 4.87 6.54 -23.22
N ASN A 27 4.28 6.57 -24.41
CA ASN A 27 3.49 5.46 -24.97
C ASN A 27 2.25 5.02 -24.15
N ARG A 28 1.78 5.85 -23.22
CA ARG A 28 0.54 5.60 -22.46
C ARG A 28 -0.61 6.44 -22.99
N ASP A 29 -1.85 5.94 -22.87
CA ASP A 29 -3.04 6.72 -23.22
C ASP A 29 -3.11 8.01 -22.39
N PRO A 30 -3.28 9.20 -23.02
CA PRO A 30 -3.27 10.47 -22.29
C PRO A 30 -4.34 10.58 -21.20
N LYS A 31 -5.54 10.00 -21.40
CA LYS A 31 -6.61 10.04 -20.39
C LYS A 31 -6.27 9.14 -19.20
N TYR A 32 -5.67 7.98 -19.47
CA TYR A 32 -5.14 7.13 -18.41
C TYR A 32 -4.08 7.85 -17.58
N VAL A 33 -3.10 8.50 -18.23
CA VAL A 33 -2.07 9.31 -17.55
C VAL A 33 -2.71 10.40 -16.68
N GLU A 34 -3.64 11.17 -17.23
CA GLU A 34 -4.36 12.22 -16.50
C GLU A 34 -5.07 11.66 -15.26
N SER A 35 -5.73 10.50 -15.39
CA SER A 35 -6.43 9.85 -14.27
C SER A 35 -5.49 9.44 -13.14
N ILE A 36 -4.30 8.93 -13.47
CA ILE A 36 -3.30 8.49 -12.49
C ILE A 36 -2.61 9.69 -11.84
N VAL A 37 -2.29 10.73 -12.61
CA VAL A 37 -1.75 11.98 -12.07
C VAL A 37 -2.74 12.64 -11.11
N SER A 38 -4.02 12.74 -11.49
CA SER A 38 -5.08 13.30 -10.64
C SER A 38 -5.26 12.49 -9.35
N ARG A 39 -5.24 11.16 -9.44
CA ARG A 39 -5.30 10.28 -8.27
C ARG A 39 -4.11 10.50 -7.33
N SER A 40 -2.91 10.57 -7.89
CA SER A 40 -1.67 10.76 -7.13
C SER A 40 -1.64 12.13 -6.47
N GLN A 41 -2.08 13.18 -7.17
CA GLN A 41 -2.19 14.54 -6.64
C GLN A 41 -3.12 14.59 -5.41
N LYS A 42 -4.29 13.95 -5.47
CA LYS A 42 -5.23 13.89 -4.33
C LYS A 42 -4.63 13.22 -3.08
N ILE A 43 -3.62 12.38 -3.23
CA ILE A 43 -2.87 11.79 -2.09
C ILE A 43 -1.89 12.83 -1.57
N VAL A 44 -1.10 13.45 -2.45
CA VAL A 44 -0.12 14.49 -2.12
C VAL A 44 -0.76 15.70 -1.42
N ASP A 45 -1.94 16.13 -1.87
CA ASP A 45 -2.68 17.26 -1.31
C ASP A 45 -2.98 17.07 0.19
N LYS A 46 -3.06 15.82 0.66
CA LYS A 46 -3.31 15.48 2.08
C LYS A 46 -2.05 15.44 2.94
N LEU A 47 -0.86 15.51 2.34
CA LEU A 47 0.42 15.41 3.04
C LEU A 47 0.92 16.77 3.59
N GLY A 48 0.33 17.88 3.14
CA GLY A 48 0.71 19.22 3.58
C GLY A 48 2.13 19.63 3.17
N ILE A 49 2.59 19.20 2.00
CA ILE A 49 3.92 19.53 1.47
C ILE A 49 3.89 20.98 0.94
N ASN A 50 4.68 21.85 1.55
CA ASN A 50 4.74 23.28 1.18
C ASN A 50 5.65 23.56 -0.02
N ASP A 51 6.66 22.73 -0.23
CA ASP A 51 7.56 22.87 -1.38
C ASP A 51 6.91 22.27 -2.62
N ALA A 52 6.61 23.12 -3.60
CA ALA A 52 5.90 22.73 -4.82
C ALA A 52 6.68 21.71 -5.65
N LYS A 53 8.02 21.77 -5.65
CA LYS A 53 8.84 20.84 -6.41
C LYS A 53 8.88 19.47 -5.72
N VAL A 54 9.02 19.46 -4.40
CA VAL A 54 8.91 18.21 -3.61
C VAL A 54 7.53 17.58 -3.79
N ALA A 55 6.45 18.36 -3.75
CA ALA A 55 5.10 17.86 -3.99
C ALA A 55 4.95 17.26 -5.39
N GLU A 56 5.55 17.88 -6.40
CA GLU A 56 5.59 17.36 -7.77
C GLU A 56 6.35 16.03 -7.87
N ASP A 57 7.54 15.95 -7.30
CA ASP A 57 8.37 14.75 -7.36
C ASP A 57 7.69 13.58 -6.62
N VAL A 58 7.09 13.83 -5.45
CA VAL A 58 6.30 12.82 -4.72
C VAL A 58 5.10 12.36 -5.54
N ARG A 59 4.38 13.29 -6.19
CA ARG A 59 3.26 12.92 -7.10
C ARG A 59 3.75 12.01 -8.21
N ASN A 60 4.90 12.31 -8.81
CA ASN A 60 5.47 11.51 -9.89
C ASN A 60 5.92 10.13 -9.41
N VAL A 61 6.53 10.01 -8.22
CA VAL A 61 6.86 8.71 -7.61
C VAL A 61 5.59 7.85 -7.42
N ILE A 62 4.50 8.44 -6.90
CA ILE A 62 3.22 7.73 -6.72
C ILE A 62 2.59 7.34 -8.07
N ALA A 63 2.60 8.24 -9.05
CA ALA A 63 2.05 7.98 -10.37
C ALA A 63 2.82 6.88 -11.11
N ASN A 64 4.15 6.95 -11.08
CA ASN A 64 5.03 5.93 -11.66
C ASN A 64 4.80 4.57 -10.98
N ARG A 65 4.57 4.54 -9.67
CA ARG A 65 4.19 3.29 -8.99
C ARG A 65 2.90 2.70 -9.57
N TYR A 66 1.86 3.51 -9.79
CA TYR A 66 0.63 3.02 -10.42
C TYR A 66 0.86 2.50 -11.84
N PHE A 67 1.69 3.17 -12.63
CA PHE A 67 2.06 2.74 -13.97
C PHE A 67 2.81 1.40 -13.96
N THR A 68 3.83 1.25 -13.11
CA THR A 68 4.57 -0.02 -13.00
C THR A 68 3.67 -1.17 -12.55
N LEU A 69 2.75 -0.93 -11.60
CA LEU A 69 1.77 -1.94 -11.21
C LEU A 69 0.89 -2.34 -12.40
N ASN A 70 0.40 -1.38 -13.17
CA ASN A 70 -0.40 -1.64 -14.37
C ASN A 70 0.35 -2.54 -15.36
N ASP A 71 1.60 -2.22 -15.68
CA ASP A 71 2.39 -2.99 -16.65
C ASP A 71 2.64 -4.44 -16.20
N ILE A 72 2.87 -4.64 -14.89
CA ILE A 72 3.00 -5.97 -14.30
C ILE A 72 1.70 -6.77 -14.45
N TYR A 73 0.55 -6.14 -14.20
CA TYR A 73 -0.75 -6.80 -14.33
C TYR A 73 -1.13 -7.05 -15.78
N GLU A 74 -0.86 -6.14 -16.71
CA GLU A 74 -1.06 -6.35 -18.15
C GLU A 74 -0.22 -7.53 -18.66
N THR A 75 1.03 -7.64 -18.22
CA THR A 75 1.90 -8.78 -18.54
C THR A 75 1.30 -10.10 -18.02
N ARG A 76 0.81 -10.11 -16.78
CA ARG A 76 0.13 -11.28 -16.19
C ARG A 76 -1.12 -11.64 -16.99
N ASP A 77 -1.95 -10.67 -17.31
CA ASP A 77 -3.23 -10.87 -17.99
C ASP A 77 -3.05 -11.38 -19.42
N ALA A 78 -2.08 -10.82 -20.16
CA ALA A 78 -1.68 -11.32 -21.47
C ALA A 78 -1.25 -12.79 -21.38
N LYS A 79 -0.41 -13.14 -20.39
CA LYS A 79 0.04 -14.52 -20.23
C LYS A 79 -1.08 -15.48 -19.87
N VAL A 80 -1.98 -15.06 -18.97
CA VAL A 80 -3.16 -15.85 -18.60
C VAL A 80 -4.10 -16.05 -19.79
N LYS A 81 -4.26 -15.02 -20.65
CA LYS A 81 -5.04 -15.14 -21.89
C LYS A 81 -4.44 -16.17 -22.84
N GLU A 82 -3.13 -16.09 -23.12
CA GLU A 82 -2.42 -17.09 -23.95
C GLU A 82 -2.62 -18.53 -23.42
N ILE A 83 -2.48 -18.74 -22.11
CA ILE A 83 -2.66 -20.06 -21.48
C ILE A 83 -4.11 -20.53 -21.62
N LYS A 84 -5.07 -19.63 -21.48
CA LYS A 84 -6.50 -19.99 -21.59
C LYS A 84 -6.87 -20.39 -23.02
N GLU A 85 -6.26 -19.76 -24.03
CA GLU A 85 -6.46 -20.00 -25.46
C GLU A 85 -5.62 -21.18 -26.00
N SER A 86 -4.65 -21.68 -25.22
CA SER A 86 -3.86 -22.87 -25.57
C SER A 86 -4.59 -24.20 -25.37
N ASP A 87 -4.03 -25.27 -25.95
CA ASP A 87 -4.51 -26.66 -25.79
C ASP A 87 -4.15 -27.30 -24.43
N LEU A 88 -3.54 -26.55 -23.50
CA LEU A 88 -3.22 -27.05 -22.18
C LEU A 88 -4.50 -27.40 -21.40
N VAL A 89 -4.47 -28.54 -20.71
CA VAL A 89 -5.59 -29.05 -19.89
C VAL A 89 -5.10 -29.55 -18.53
N GLY A 90 -6.06 -29.75 -17.61
CA GLY A 90 -5.81 -30.36 -16.31
C GLY A 90 -4.69 -29.69 -15.52
N GLU A 91 -3.81 -30.51 -14.96
CA GLU A 91 -2.70 -30.05 -14.12
C GLU A 91 -1.72 -29.15 -14.87
N ALA A 92 -1.42 -29.43 -16.15
CA ALA A 92 -0.52 -28.61 -16.95
C ALA A 92 -1.04 -27.17 -17.11
N LYS A 93 -2.35 -27.01 -17.36
CA LYS A 93 -2.98 -25.67 -17.42
C LYS A 93 -2.91 -24.95 -16.08
N ASN A 94 -3.22 -25.66 -14.99
CA ASN A 94 -3.20 -25.08 -13.64
C ASN A 94 -1.79 -24.64 -13.24
N ASN A 95 -0.76 -25.45 -13.54
CA ASN A 95 0.63 -25.12 -13.28
C ASN A 95 1.10 -23.91 -14.09
N ALA A 96 0.70 -23.81 -15.37
CA ALA A 96 1.00 -22.64 -16.20
C ALA A 96 0.34 -21.36 -15.66
N LEU A 97 -0.93 -21.43 -15.25
CA LEU A 97 -1.63 -20.30 -14.62
C LEU A 97 -0.96 -19.89 -13.31
N LYS A 98 -0.54 -20.86 -12.49
CA LYS A 98 0.17 -20.60 -11.24
C LYS A 98 1.52 -19.92 -11.50
N ALA A 99 2.26 -20.37 -12.52
CA ALA A 99 3.53 -19.75 -12.90
C ALA A 99 3.36 -18.30 -13.37
N ALA A 100 2.26 -17.96 -14.06
CA ALA A 100 1.96 -16.57 -14.41
C ALA A 100 1.70 -15.70 -13.17
N GLU A 101 0.99 -16.23 -12.17
CA GLU A 101 0.80 -15.54 -10.88
C GLU A 101 2.12 -15.39 -10.11
N ASP A 102 2.96 -16.42 -10.07
CA ASP A 102 4.29 -16.37 -9.41
C ASP A 102 5.23 -15.36 -10.07
N ALA A 103 5.23 -15.28 -11.40
CA ALA A 103 6.01 -14.29 -12.12
C ALA A 103 5.59 -12.86 -11.77
N LYS A 104 4.28 -12.61 -11.68
CA LYS A 104 3.74 -11.33 -11.21
C LYS A 104 4.13 -11.05 -9.75
N ASP A 105 4.02 -12.02 -8.85
CA ASP A 105 4.40 -11.83 -7.44
C ASP A 105 5.89 -11.55 -7.29
N ALA A 106 6.74 -12.20 -8.08
CA ALA A 106 8.19 -11.92 -8.14
C ALA A 106 8.48 -10.51 -8.67
N ALA A 107 7.74 -10.04 -9.68
CA ALA A 107 7.88 -8.68 -10.19
C ALA A 107 7.48 -7.63 -9.14
N LEU A 108 6.34 -7.84 -8.47
CA LEU A 108 5.88 -6.98 -7.36
C LEU A 108 6.94 -6.90 -6.25
N TYR A 109 7.50 -8.04 -5.84
CA TYR A 109 8.53 -8.10 -4.80
C TYR A 109 9.77 -7.26 -5.14
N ARG A 110 10.24 -7.30 -6.39
CA ARG A 110 11.43 -6.54 -6.83
C ARG A 110 11.23 -5.03 -6.74
N ILE A 111 10.02 -4.55 -6.97
CA ILE A 111 9.71 -3.11 -6.94
C ILE A 111 9.18 -2.64 -5.58
N HIS A 112 8.80 -3.56 -4.68
CA HIS A 112 8.11 -3.23 -3.43
C HIS A 112 8.94 -2.30 -2.53
N PHE A 113 10.22 -2.59 -2.36
CA PHE A 113 11.11 -1.82 -1.47
C PHE A 113 11.65 -0.53 -2.09
N ALA A 114 11.70 -0.45 -3.43
CA ALA A 114 12.12 0.76 -4.13
C ALA A 114 11.14 1.91 -3.87
N PHE A 115 9.83 1.62 -3.87
CA PHE A 115 8.80 2.65 -3.68
C PHE A 115 8.93 3.49 -2.38
N PRO A 116 8.99 2.91 -1.17
CA PRO A 116 9.23 3.69 0.04
C PRO A 116 10.64 4.28 0.10
N ALA A 117 11.64 3.68 -0.56
CA ALA A 117 12.99 4.24 -0.65
C ALA A 117 13.03 5.52 -1.49
N ASP A 118 12.29 5.57 -2.61
CA ASP A 118 12.17 6.76 -3.45
C ASP A 118 11.39 7.87 -2.72
N LEU A 119 10.34 7.50 -1.98
CA LEU A 119 9.57 8.45 -1.17
C LEU A 119 10.38 9.03 0.00
N SER A 120 11.28 8.26 0.62
CA SER A 120 12.05 8.70 1.79
C SER A 120 13.10 9.76 1.48
N LEU A 121 13.37 10.02 0.20
CA LEU A 121 14.16 11.17 -0.25
C LEU A 121 13.43 12.50 0.02
N PHE A 122 12.10 12.47 0.15
CA PHE A 122 11.23 13.64 0.19
C PHE A 122 10.32 13.70 1.43
N LEU A 123 10.00 12.54 2.02
CA LEU A 123 8.96 12.38 3.01
C LEU A 123 9.49 11.79 4.32
N THR A 124 8.85 12.15 5.43
CA THR A 124 9.03 11.44 6.71
C THR A 124 8.32 10.08 6.67
N GLU A 125 8.66 9.18 7.61
CA GLU A 125 7.99 7.89 7.76
C GLU A 125 6.47 8.03 7.93
N GLU A 126 6.01 9.04 8.69
CA GLU A 126 4.57 9.30 8.86
C GLU A 126 3.89 9.70 7.56
N GLN A 127 4.57 10.49 6.72
CA GLN A 127 4.05 10.88 5.40
C GLN A 127 4.06 9.70 4.43
N ILE A 128 5.07 8.82 4.47
CA ILE A 128 5.08 7.57 3.68
C ILE A 128 3.90 6.68 4.09
N GLU A 129 3.64 6.52 5.39
CA GLU A 129 2.49 5.79 5.90
C GLU A 129 1.17 6.41 5.41
N ALA A 130 1.07 7.75 5.37
CA ALA A 130 -0.09 8.45 4.82
C ALA A 130 -0.25 8.25 3.30
N VAL A 131 0.84 8.14 2.54
CA VAL A 131 0.79 7.76 1.12
C VAL A 131 0.23 6.34 0.96
N LYS A 132 0.74 5.37 1.73
CA LYS A 132 0.24 3.98 1.71
C LYS A 132 -1.24 3.91 2.07
N ASP A 133 -1.68 4.67 3.07
CA ASP A 133 -3.10 4.80 3.44
C ASP A 133 -3.92 5.42 2.31
N GLY A 134 -3.43 6.49 1.67
CA GLY A 134 -4.08 7.13 0.53
C GLY A 134 -4.27 6.17 -0.66
N MET A 135 -3.24 5.37 -0.98
CA MET A 135 -3.28 4.37 -2.04
C MET A 135 -4.22 3.18 -1.72
N THR A 136 -4.60 3.01 -0.46
CA THR A 136 -5.44 1.92 0.04
C THR A 136 -6.73 2.40 0.69
N TYR A 137 -7.18 3.62 0.33
CA TYR A 137 -8.46 4.20 0.73
C TYR A 137 -8.63 4.37 2.25
N GLY A 138 -7.54 4.46 3.02
CA GLY A 138 -7.56 4.60 4.47
C GLY A 138 -8.16 3.40 5.21
N VAL A 139 -8.28 2.24 4.55
CA VAL A 139 -8.99 1.08 5.09
C VAL A 139 -8.39 0.58 6.39
N LEU A 140 -7.07 0.71 6.58
CA LEU A 140 -6.39 0.36 7.82
C LEU A 140 -7.01 1.09 9.02
N LYS A 141 -7.00 2.43 8.97
CA LYS A 141 -7.52 3.27 10.07
C LYS A 141 -9.02 3.04 10.28
N ILE A 142 -9.80 3.03 9.20
CA ILE A 142 -11.26 2.81 9.24
C ILE A 142 -11.56 1.46 9.92
N THR A 143 -10.86 0.40 9.51
CA THR A 143 -11.07 -0.93 10.05
C THR A 143 -10.62 -1.03 11.51
N TYR A 144 -9.47 -0.44 11.85
CA TYR A 144 -8.96 -0.44 13.21
C TYR A 144 -9.91 0.27 14.17
N ASP A 145 -10.32 1.50 13.84
CA ASP A 145 -11.25 2.30 14.64
C ASP A 145 -12.61 1.57 14.80
N SER A 146 -13.10 0.93 13.74
CA SER A 146 -14.33 0.12 13.80
C SER A 146 -14.21 -1.07 14.76
N HIS A 147 -13.06 -1.76 14.83
CA HIS A 147 -12.87 -2.84 15.81
C HIS A 147 -12.82 -2.31 17.25
N LEU A 148 -12.15 -1.18 17.48
CA LEU A 148 -12.08 -0.56 18.80
C LEU A 148 -13.45 -0.09 19.29
N ASP A 149 -14.25 0.47 18.39
CA ASP A 149 -15.59 0.96 18.70
C ASP A 149 -16.60 -0.19 18.89
N MET A 150 -16.46 -1.26 18.09
CA MET A 150 -17.28 -2.46 18.21
C MET A 150 -16.98 -3.22 19.51
N ILE A 151 -15.71 -3.33 19.90
CA ILE A 151 -15.27 -4.06 21.10
C ILE A 151 -14.40 -3.14 21.98
N PRO A 152 -15.01 -2.26 22.79
CA PRO A 152 -14.26 -1.34 23.65
C PRO A 152 -13.40 -2.06 24.70
N SER A 153 -13.76 -3.30 25.03
CA SER A 153 -13.09 -4.18 25.99
C SER A 153 -11.82 -4.88 25.46
N LEU A 154 -11.39 -4.58 24.22
CA LEU A 154 -10.13 -5.11 23.68
C LEU A 154 -8.95 -4.75 24.58
N LYS A 155 -8.10 -5.74 24.86
CA LYS A 155 -6.87 -5.59 25.61
C LYS A 155 -5.77 -4.93 24.76
N LYS A 156 -4.74 -4.41 25.41
CA LYS A 156 -3.65 -3.68 24.74
C LYS A 156 -2.95 -4.55 23.68
N GLU A 157 -2.69 -5.81 23.99
CA GLU A 157 -2.03 -6.76 23.09
C GLU A 157 -2.91 -7.13 21.88
N GLU A 158 -4.23 -7.19 22.06
CA GLU A 158 -5.16 -7.49 20.96
C GLU A 158 -5.25 -6.31 20.00
N LYS A 159 -5.31 -5.08 20.54
CA LYS A 159 -5.25 -3.85 19.74
C LYS A 159 -3.97 -3.80 18.90
N ALA A 160 -2.82 -4.09 19.51
CA ALA A 160 -1.54 -4.15 18.81
C ALA A 160 -1.53 -5.23 17.71
N GLN A 161 -2.07 -6.42 17.98
CA GLN A 161 -2.13 -7.51 17.00
C GLN A 161 -3.04 -7.19 15.81
N ILE A 162 -4.21 -6.60 16.06
CA ILE A 162 -5.13 -6.15 15.02
C ILE A 162 -4.44 -5.10 14.14
N TYR A 163 -3.83 -4.09 14.76
CA TYR A 163 -3.13 -3.03 14.04
C TYR A 163 -1.98 -3.59 13.18
N ALA A 164 -1.16 -4.50 13.73
CA ALA A 164 -0.07 -5.15 13.01
C ALA A 164 -0.56 -5.92 11.78
N TRP A 165 -1.65 -6.69 11.91
CA TRP A 165 -2.24 -7.41 10.78
C TRP A 165 -2.86 -6.50 9.74
N LEU A 166 -3.44 -5.36 10.14
CA LEU A 166 -3.96 -4.40 9.17
C LEU A 166 -2.82 -3.66 8.45
N LYS A 167 -1.68 -3.38 9.12
CA LYS A 167 -0.46 -2.90 8.45
C LYS A 167 0.04 -3.93 7.43
N GLU A 168 0.15 -5.19 7.82
CA GLU A 168 0.55 -6.29 6.93
C GLU A 168 -0.40 -6.38 5.71
N ALA A 169 -1.72 -6.30 5.92
CA ALA A 169 -2.71 -6.29 4.86
C ALA A 169 -2.52 -5.12 3.88
N ARG A 170 -2.16 -3.94 4.40
CA ARG A 170 -1.92 -2.74 3.60
C ARG A 170 -0.70 -2.91 2.70
N GLU A 171 0.37 -3.56 3.16
CA GLU A 171 1.56 -3.81 2.33
C GLU A 171 1.24 -4.71 1.12
N PHE A 172 0.29 -5.64 1.24
CA PHE A 172 -0.22 -6.38 0.07
C PHE A 172 -1.19 -5.56 -0.77
N ALA A 173 -2.03 -4.73 -0.13
CA ALA A 173 -3.04 -3.96 -0.83
C ALA A 173 -2.46 -2.80 -1.65
N ILE A 174 -1.36 -2.16 -1.23
CA ILE A 174 -0.74 -1.08 -2.02
C ILE A 174 -0.32 -1.55 -3.43
N ASP A 175 -0.03 -2.85 -3.56
CA ASP A 175 0.43 -3.49 -4.78
C ASP A 175 -0.69 -4.14 -5.59
N ALA A 176 -1.93 -4.13 -5.08
CA ALA A 176 -3.05 -4.76 -5.74
C ALA A 176 -3.59 -3.94 -6.93
N GLU A 177 -3.93 -4.66 -8.00
CA GLU A 177 -4.36 -4.16 -9.31
C GLU A 177 -5.40 -3.03 -9.27
N ASN A 178 -6.45 -3.22 -8.47
CA ASN A 178 -7.61 -2.34 -8.47
C ASN A 178 -8.31 -2.33 -7.11
N SER A 179 -9.34 -1.50 -6.98
CA SER A 179 -10.09 -1.30 -5.72
C SER A 179 -10.60 -2.61 -5.13
N ASP A 180 -11.18 -3.48 -5.95
CA ASP A 180 -11.75 -4.75 -5.48
C ASP A 180 -10.67 -5.68 -4.93
N ARG A 181 -9.53 -5.77 -5.62
CA ARG A 181 -8.38 -6.56 -5.16
C ARG A 181 -7.77 -5.99 -3.88
N LYS A 182 -7.71 -4.66 -3.74
CA LYS A 182 -7.30 -3.99 -2.49
C LYS A 182 -8.18 -4.37 -1.32
N HIS A 183 -9.50 -4.25 -1.50
CA HIS A 183 -10.47 -4.63 -0.46
C HIS A 183 -10.45 -6.13 -0.14
N ALA A 184 -10.15 -6.99 -1.12
CA ALA A 184 -10.03 -8.43 -0.89
C ALA A 184 -8.89 -8.79 0.08
N PHE A 185 -7.72 -8.12 -0.02
CA PHE A 185 -6.64 -8.32 0.94
C PHE A 185 -7.06 -7.94 2.36
N PHE A 186 -7.63 -6.74 2.56
CA PHE A 186 -8.18 -6.38 3.87
C PHE A 186 -9.29 -7.34 4.32
N GLY A 187 -10.12 -7.84 3.41
CA GLY A 187 -11.13 -8.88 3.67
C GLY A 187 -10.55 -10.13 4.33
N LYS A 188 -9.47 -10.67 3.76
CA LYS A 188 -8.75 -11.83 4.30
C LYS A 188 -8.24 -11.58 5.73
N TYR A 189 -7.63 -10.42 5.97
CA TYR A 189 -7.10 -10.07 7.29
C TYR A 189 -8.19 -9.76 8.32
N LYS A 190 -9.32 -9.15 7.91
CA LYS A 190 -10.51 -9.03 8.77
C LYS A 190 -11.05 -10.40 9.19
N GLY A 191 -11.06 -11.38 8.28
CA GLY A 191 -11.38 -12.78 8.62
C GLY A 191 -10.40 -13.37 9.65
N ARG A 192 -9.10 -13.14 9.47
CA ARG A 192 -8.06 -13.55 10.43
C ARG A 192 -8.27 -12.92 11.81
N ILE A 193 -8.57 -11.62 11.87
CA ILE A 193 -8.86 -10.89 13.11
C ILE A 193 -10.10 -11.48 13.81
N ASN A 194 -11.19 -11.71 13.09
CA ASN A 194 -12.40 -12.31 13.65
C ASN A 194 -12.10 -13.69 14.27
N ASN A 195 -11.37 -14.54 13.56
CA ASN A 195 -10.97 -15.85 14.06
C ASN A 195 -10.09 -15.76 15.31
N TYR A 196 -9.18 -14.78 15.35
CA TYR A 196 -8.32 -14.53 16.50
C TYR A 196 -9.12 -14.10 17.74
N LEU A 197 -10.05 -13.15 17.59
CA LEU A 197 -10.87 -12.65 18.69
C LEU A 197 -11.83 -13.73 19.21
N ALA A 198 -12.47 -14.49 18.32
CA ALA A 198 -13.33 -15.60 18.70
C ALA A 198 -12.58 -16.65 19.54
N LYS A 199 -11.35 -17.02 19.14
CA LYS A 199 -10.48 -17.93 19.91
C LYS A 199 -10.08 -17.40 21.28
N ARG A 200 -10.20 -16.09 21.51
CA ARG A 200 -9.91 -15.44 22.79
C ARG A 200 -11.15 -15.22 23.65
N GLY A 201 -12.30 -15.76 23.22
CA GLY A 201 -13.54 -15.78 23.99
C GLY A 201 -14.49 -14.62 23.69
N TYR A 202 -14.21 -13.78 22.69
CA TYR A 202 -15.15 -12.75 22.27
C TYR A 202 -16.31 -13.36 21.49
N ASP A 203 -17.54 -13.10 21.94
CA ASP A 203 -18.75 -13.38 21.16
C ASP A 203 -18.99 -12.23 20.17
N LEU A 204 -18.44 -12.38 18.96
CA LEU A 204 -18.50 -11.34 17.93
C LEU A 204 -19.93 -11.03 17.46
N LYS A 205 -20.89 -11.94 17.65
CA LYS A 205 -22.29 -11.66 17.33
C LYS A 205 -22.87 -10.72 18.38
N LYS A 206 -22.67 -11.03 19.66
CA LYS A 206 -23.12 -10.20 20.78
C LYS A 206 -22.44 -8.83 20.77
N GLU A 207 -21.13 -8.76 20.56
CA GLU A 207 -20.40 -7.49 20.48
C GLU A 207 -20.95 -6.59 19.35
N ARG A 208 -21.30 -7.17 18.21
CA ARG A 208 -21.91 -6.45 17.08
C ARG A 208 -23.31 -5.95 17.42
N GLU A 209 -24.16 -6.77 18.06
CA GLU A 209 -25.50 -6.37 18.49
C GLU A 209 -25.45 -5.20 19.48
N GLU A 210 -24.57 -5.27 20.48
CA GLU A 210 -24.37 -4.19 21.45
C GLU A 210 -23.76 -2.94 20.79
N TRP A 211 -22.82 -3.12 19.87
CA TRP A 211 -22.27 -2.01 19.09
C TRP A 211 -23.37 -1.28 18.30
N TYR A 212 -24.26 -2.01 17.63
CA TYR A 212 -25.38 -1.42 16.89
C TYR A 212 -26.30 -0.60 17.78
N LYS A 213 -26.59 -1.08 18.99
CA LYS A 213 -27.33 -0.31 20.00
C LYS A 213 -26.59 0.99 20.38
N ARG A 214 -25.28 0.93 20.61
CA ARG A 214 -24.45 2.11 20.93
C ARG A 214 -24.41 3.11 19.77
N VAL A 215 -24.25 2.65 18.53
CA VAL A 215 -24.24 3.53 17.34
C VAL A 215 -25.58 4.24 17.16
N LYS A 216 -26.70 3.51 17.30
CA LYS A 216 -28.04 4.09 17.23
C LYS A 216 -28.28 5.10 18.35
N ALA A 217 -27.85 4.81 19.57
CA ALA A 217 -28.03 5.69 20.73
C ALA A 217 -27.30 7.03 20.59
N ARG A 218 -26.14 7.05 19.90
CA ARG A 218 -25.39 8.29 19.60
C ARG A 218 -25.79 8.97 18.28
N GLY A 219 -26.89 8.54 17.66
CA GLY A 219 -27.44 9.15 16.43
C GLY A 219 -26.67 8.82 15.15
N GLY A 220 -25.81 7.80 15.15
CA GLY A 220 -25.11 7.34 13.95
C GLY A 220 -25.93 6.37 13.11
N SER A 221 -25.65 6.33 11.81
CA SER A 221 -26.03 5.22 10.93
C SER A 221 -24.83 4.33 10.65
N LEU A 222 -25.08 3.04 10.46
CA LEU A 222 -24.09 2.03 10.04
C LEU A 222 -24.14 1.81 8.53
#